data_AF-A0A6V7VM84-F1
#
_entry.id   AF-A0A6V7VM84-F1
#
_cell.length_a   1.000
_cell.length_b   1.000
_cell.length_c   1.000
_cell.angle_alpha   90.00
_cell.angle_beta   90.00
_cell.angle_gamma   90.00
#
_symmetry.space_group_name_H-M   'P 1'
#
loop_
_entity.id
_entity.type
_entity.pdbx_description
1 polymer ?
#
loop_
_entity_poly.entity_id
_entity_poly.type
_entity_poly.pdbx_seq_one_letter_code
_entity_poly.pdbx_strand_id
1 'polypeptide(L)'
;MGKRILSNNFTIGRPNSDYVRFSMLKHVKRKRVQPKLVYKLLEEAEKRMATDGINEEGKWRIIKVDIRPLYYHLIVDVGDPPSDWNTK
;
A
#
# COMPACT_ATOMS: atom_id res chain seq x y z
N MET A 1 3.18 -5.78 0.75
CA MET A 1 1.97 -6.57 1.05
C MET A 1 2.06 -8.03 0.67
N GLY A 2 2.25 -8.42 -0.61
CA GLY A 2 2.30 -9.85 -0.98
C GLY A 2 3.26 -10.70 -0.15
N LYS A 3 4.48 -10.21 0.07
CA LYS A 3 5.48 -10.84 0.96
C LYS A 3 4.98 -11.03 2.41
N ARG A 4 4.23 -10.06 2.97
CA ARG A 4 3.65 -10.13 4.34
C ARG A 4 2.54 -11.18 4.47
N ILE A 5 1.79 -11.41 3.39
CA ILE A 5 0.75 -12.44 3.36
C ILE A 5 1.40 -13.83 3.35
N LEU A 6 2.40 -14.00 2.47
CA LEU A 6 3.12 -15.27 2.31
C LEU A 6 3.96 -15.62 3.55
N SER A 7 4.57 -14.64 4.22
CA SER A 7 5.38 -14.88 5.44
C SER A 7 4.56 -15.39 6.63
N ASN A 8 3.24 -15.16 6.63
CA ASN A 8 2.31 -15.70 7.63
C ASN A 8 1.62 -16.99 7.17
N ASN A 9 2.18 -17.67 6.14
CA ASN A 9 1.63 -18.90 5.57
C ASN A 9 0.20 -18.78 5.01
N PHE A 10 -0.23 -17.57 4.63
CA PHE A 10 -1.49 -17.37 3.93
C PHE A 10 -1.34 -17.50 2.42
N THR A 11 -2.43 -17.90 1.74
CA THR A 11 -2.49 -18.00 0.29
C THR A 11 -3.30 -16.84 -0.31
N ILE A 12 -2.93 -16.44 -1.53
CA ILE A 12 -3.63 -15.36 -2.26
C ILE A 12 -4.57 -15.99 -3.27
N GLY A 13 -5.86 -16.05 -2.92
CA GLY A 13 -6.92 -16.44 -3.84
C GLY A 13 -7.10 -15.41 -4.97
N ARG A 14 -7.29 -15.88 -6.21
CA ARG A 14 -7.61 -15.04 -7.36
C ARG A 14 -8.79 -15.64 -8.12
N PRO A 15 -9.77 -14.84 -8.54
CA PRO A 15 -10.86 -15.33 -9.37
C PRO A 15 -10.38 -15.63 -10.80
N ASN A 16 -11.18 -16.36 -11.56
CA ASN A 16 -10.88 -16.66 -12.97
C ASN A 16 -10.74 -15.34 -13.78
N SER A 17 -9.63 -15.21 -14.50
CA SER A 17 -9.31 -14.06 -15.37
C SER A 17 -10.31 -13.85 -16.51
N ASP A 18 -11.04 -14.89 -16.91
CA ASP A 18 -11.95 -14.83 -18.06
C ASP A 18 -13.07 -13.81 -17.82
N TYR A 19 -13.59 -13.75 -16.59
CA TYR A 19 -14.75 -12.96 -16.20
C TYR A 19 -14.42 -11.75 -15.30
N VAL A 20 -13.20 -11.66 -14.75
CA VAL A 20 -12.81 -10.57 -13.83
C VAL A 20 -11.83 -9.62 -14.50
N ARG A 21 -12.33 -8.91 -15.52
CA ARG A 21 -11.59 -7.85 -16.21
C ARG A 21 -12.06 -6.49 -15.69
N PHE A 22 -11.11 -5.62 -15.36
CA PHE A 22 -11.37 -4.26 -14.93
C PHE A 22 -10.64 -3.28 -15.83
N SER A 23 -11.30 -2.16 -16.15
CA SER A 23 -10.70 -1.04 -16.88
C SER A 23 -10.28 0.03 -15.89
N MET A 24 -9.00 0.44 -15.92
CA MET A 24 -8.58 1.63 -15.18
C MET A 24 -9.04 2.89 -15.92
N LEU A 25 -9.71 3.82 -15.23
CA LEU A 25 -10.18 5.10 -15.80
C LEU A 25 -9.04 5.95 -16.41
N LYS A 26 -7.81 5.81 -15.90
CA LYS A 26 -6.60 6.43 -16.46
C LYS A 26 -5.47 5.42 -16.48
N HIS A 27 -5.24 4.79 -17.64
CA HIS A 27 -4.19 3.78 -17.80
C HIS A 27 -2.89 4.41 -18.31
N VAL A 28 -1.95 4.72 -17.41
CA VAL A 28 -0.55 4.95 -17.79
C VAL A 28 0.25 3.71 -17.41
N LYS A 29 0.67 2.93 -18.41
CA LYS A 29 1.47 1.73 -18.20
C LYS A 29 2.81 2.13 -17.57
N ARG A 30 3.08 1.67 -16.35
CA ARG A 30 4.36 1.93 -15.66
C ARG A 30 5.51 1.35 -16.48
N LYS A 31 6.61 2.10 -16.62
CA LYS A 31 7.88 1.55 -17.14
C LYS A 31 8.39 0.48 -16.18
N ARG A 32 9.02 -0.59 -16.70
CA ARG A 32 9.63 -1.63 -15.86
C ARG A 32 10.73 -0.99 -15.00
N VAL A 33 10.63 -1.18 -13.69
CA VAL A 33 11.66 -0.80 -12.71
C VAL A 33 12.78 -1.85 -12.76
N GLN A 34 14.02 -1.44 -12.47
CA GLN A 34 15.16 -2.36 -12.41
C GLN A 34 14.92 -3.47 -11.37
N PRO A 35 15.07 -4.77 -11.72
CA PRO A 35 14.80 -5.89 -10.80
C PRO A 35 15.57 -5.82 -9.47
N LYS A 36 16.81 -5.31 -9.49
CA LYS A 36 17.66 -5.15 -8.29
C LYS A 36 16.98 -4.28 -7.22
N LEU A 37 16.29 -3.22 -7.65
CA LEU A 37 15.56 -2.35 -6.74
C LEU A 37 14.36 -3.06 -6.12
N VAL A 38 13.66 -3.90 -6.89
CA VAL A 38 12.51 -4.68 -6.40
C VAL A 38 12.94 -5.64 -5.29
N TYR A 39 14.04 -6.36 -5.47
CA TYR A 39 14.56 -7.27 -4.43
C TYR A 39 15.00 -6.53 -3.17
N LYS A 40 15.71 -5.40 -3.31
CA LYS A 40 16.10 -4.56 -2.18
C LYS A 40 14.88 -4.09 -1.38
N LEU A 41 13.83 -3.61 -2.07
CA LEU A 41 12.59 -3.19 -1.43
C LEU A 41 11.86 -4.34 -0.73
N LEU A 42 11.91 -5.55 -1.28
CA LEU A 42 11.32 -6.73 -0.66
C LEU A 42 12.05 -7.13 0.63
N GLU A 43 13.38 -7.04 0.65
CA GLU A 43 14.20 -7.31 1.83
C GLU A 43 13.94 -6.27 2.94
N GLU A 44 13.92 -4.99 2.60
CA GLU A 44 13.61 -3.92 3.54
C GLU A 44 12.18 -4.03 4.09
N ALA A 45 11.21 -4.44 3.26
CA ALA A 45 9.83 -4.62 3.68
C ALA A 45 9.66 -5.78 4.66
N GLU A 46 10.50 -6.82 4.56
CA GLU A 46 10.52 -7.95 5.50
C GLU A 46 11.05 -7.52 6.86
N LYS A 47 12.16 -6.76 6.89
CA LYS A 47 12.74 -6.21 8.14
C LYS A 47 11.78 -5.27 8.88
N ARG A 48 11.07 -4.41 8.14
CA ARG A 48 10.16 -3.41 8.71
C ARG A 48 8.81 -3.97 9.13
N MET A 49 8.42 -5.16 8.69
CA MET A 49 7.07 -5.67 8.88
C MET A 49 6.61 -5.72 10.36
N ALA A 50 7.52 -6.00 11.28
CA ALA A 50 7.21 -6.09 12.71
C ALA A 50 6.94 -4.73 13.37
N THR A 51 7.50 -3.65 12.83
CA THR A 51 7.47 -2.31 13.44
C THR A 51 6.59 -1.33 12.66
N ASP A 52 6.49 -1.48 11.34
CA ASP A 52 5.82 -0.59 10.40
C ASP A 52 4.49 -1.20 9.92
N GLY A 53 3.38 -0.76 10.53
CA GLY A 53 2.04 -1.28 10.25
C GLY A 53 0.94 -0.63 11.10
N ILE A 54 -0.13 -1.40 11.34
CA ILE A 54 -1.32 -0.93 12.08
C ILE A 54 -1.01 -0.59 13.55
N ASN A 55 0.10 -1.09 14.07
CA ASN A 55 0.63 -0.85 15.39
C ASN A 55 1.26 0.54 15.57
N GLU A 56 1.41 1.32 14.49
CA GLU A 56 1.91 2.69 14.58
C GLU A 56 0.78 3.67 14.97
N GLU A 57 0.70 3.99 16.25
CA GLU A 57 -0.29 4.92 16.79
C GLU A 57 0.18 6.39 16.72
N GLY A 58 -0.78 7.33 16.66
CA GLY A 58 -0.51 8.77 16.79
C GLY A 58 0.17 9.45 15.59
N LYS A 59 0.45 8.72 14.49
CA LYS A 59 1.08 9.29 13.28
C LYS A 59 0.11 9.94 12.29
N TRP A 60 -1.18 9.74 12.48
CA TRP A 60 -2.22 10.26 11.60
C TRP A 60 -3.42 10.71 12.40
N ARG A 61 -4.21 11.63 11.84
CA ARG A 61 -5.40 12.16 12.50
C ARG A 61 -6.52 12.40 11.50
N ILE A 62 -7.75 12.06 11.89
CA ILE A 62 -8.94 12.40 11.11
C ILE A 62 -9.21 13.90 11.28
N ILE A 63 -9.19 14.65 10.18
CA ILE A 63 -9.52 16.07 10.15
C ILE A 63 -11.04 16.23 10.07
N LYS A 64 -11.70 15.43 9.23
CA LYS A 64 -13.13 15.55 8.95
C LYS A 64 -13.73 14.22 8.54
N VAL A 65 -14.98 14.00 8.93
CA VAL A 65 -15.81 12.89 8.49
C VAL A 65 -17.08 13.46 7.85
N ASP A 66 -17.28 13.19 6.56
CA ASP A 66 -18.53 13.50 5.86
C ASP A 66 -19.28 12.21 5.55
N ILE A 67 -20.51 12.11 6.04
CA ILE A 67 -21.40 10.98 5.76
C ILE A 67 -22.18 11.29 4.48
N ARG A 68 -22.05 10.44 3.46
CA ARG A 68 -22.83 10.55 2.21
C ARG A 68 -23.68 9.30 2.02
N PRO A 69 -24.80 9.38 1.27
CA PRO A 69 -25.72 8.24 1.12
C PRO A 69 -25.07 6.95 0.59
N LEU A 70 -24.01 7.05 -0.22
CA LEU A 70 -23.36 5.89 -0.85
C LEU A 70 -21.99 5.55 -0.24
N TYR A 71 -21.40 6.44 0.55
CA TYR A 71 -20.06 6.24 1.09
C TYR A 71 -19.74 7.21 2.24
N TYR A 72 -18.75 6.84 3.05
CA TYR A 72 -18.13 7.73 4.01
C TYR A 72 -16.90 8.39 3.41
N HIS A 73 -16.76 9.69 3.61
CA HIS A 73 -15.59 10.44 3.18
C HIS A 73 -14.79 10.87 4.41
N LEU A 74 -13.64 10.23 4.61
CA LEU A 74 -12.71 10.56 5.67
C LEU A 74 -11.58 11.40 5.10
N ILE A 75 -11.41 12.61 5.63
CA ILE A 75 -10.25 13.46 5.35
C ILE A 75 -9.25 13.24 6.47
N VAL A 76 -8.07 12.74 6.12
CA VAL A 76 -7.05 12.29 7.08
C VAL A 76 -5.75 13.06 6.84
N ASP A 77 -5.19 13.60 7.92
CA ASP A 77 -3.83 14.10 7.98
C ASP A 77 -2.89 12.93 8.25
N VAL A 78 -1.92 12.70 7.37
CA VAL A 78 -0.96 11.59 7.46
C VAL A 78 0.45 12.06 7.85
N GLY A 79 0.60 13.34 8.21
CA GLY A 79 1.88 13.94 8.60
C GLY A 79 2.86 14.14 7.44
N ASP A 80 4.07 14.54 7.80
CA ASP A 80 5.16 14.78 6.86
C ASP A 80 5.91 13.49 6.52
N PRO A 81 6.40 13.34 5.28
CA PRO A 81 7.24 12.21 4.91
C PRO A 81 8.56 12.25 5.70
N PRO A 82 9.14 11.07 6.02
CA PRO A 82 10.46 10.98 6.63
C PRO A 82 11.53 11.74 5.83
N SER A 83 12.42 12.45 6.52
CA SER A 83 13.42 13.33 5.89
C SER A 83 14.42 12.59 4.98
N ASP A 84 14.67 11.32 5.27
CA ASP A 84 15.55 10.42 4.53
C ASP A 84 14.99 10.02 3.16
N TRP A 85 13.68 10.17 2.92
CA TRP A 85 13.06 9.81 1.64
C TRP A 85 13.41 10.76 0.49
N ASN A 86 13.89 11.98 0.79
CA ASN A 86 14.27 12.99 -0.20
C ASN A 86 15.78 13.00 -0.52
N THR A 87 16.55 12.07 0.02
CA THR A 87 17.99 11.98 -0.26
C THR A 87 18.20 11.42 -1.67
N LYS A 88 18.53 12.31 -2.61
CA LYS A 88 18.86 11.98 -4.01
C LYS A 88 20.19 11.27 -4.14
#